data_AF-A0A6N3AEL3-F1
#
_entry.id   AF-A0A6N3AEL3-F1
#
_cell.length_a   1.000
_cell.length_b   1.000
_cell.length_c   1.000
_cell.angle_alpha   90.00
_cell.angle_beta   90.00
_cell.angle_gamma   90.00
#
_symmetry.space_group_name_H-M   'P 1'
#
loop_
_entity.id
_entity.type
_entity.pdbx_description
1 polymer ?
#
loop_
_entity_poly.entity_id
_entity_poly.type
_entity_poly.pdbx_seq_one_letter_code
_entity_poly.pdbx_strand_id
1 'polypeptide(L)'
;MANAVVWQCARAADICRRVEQTGAAEKIRTKTGLALSPYFPASKLAWLKENVEGAKDLAEKHELCFGTIDTWLVYKMTHGVSYKTDYSNASRTQLFDIFEKT
;
A
#
# COMPACT_ATOMS: atom_id res chain seq x y z
N MET A 1 10.47 11.65 4.37
CA MET A 1 9.04 11.42 4.67
C MET A 1 8.83 10.29 5.67
N ALA A 2 9.28 9.04 5.45
CA ALA A 2 9.32 8.01 6.53
C ALA A 2 10.24 6.85 6.17
N ASN A 3 10.59 6.01 7.15
CA ASN A 3 11.29 4.74 6.93
C ASN A 3 10.35 3.69 6.29
N ALA A 4 10.92 2.73 5.56
CA ALA A 4 10.17 1.61 5.01
C ALA A 4 9.50 0.80 6.14
N VAL A 5 8.19 0.59 6.03
CA VAL A 5 7.43 -0.21 6.99
C VAL A 5 7.46 -1.67 6.55
N VAL A 6 8.31 -2.46 7.20
CA VAL A 6 8.53 -3.88 6.88
C VAL A 6 7.26 -4.70 7.11
N TRP A 7 7.07 -5.76 6.32
CA TRP A 7 5.90 -6.63 6.33
C TRP A 7 5.51 -7.16 7.73
N GLN A 8 6.50 -7.47 8.58
CA GLN A 8 6.30 -7.93 9.97
C GLN A 8 5.71 -6.86 10.91
N CYS A 9 5.72 -5.60 10.52
CA CYS A 9 5.29 -4.53 11.40
C CYS A 9 3.77 -4.51 11.54
N ALA A 10 3.30 -4.70 12.78
CA ALA A 10 1.88 -4.70 13.14
C ALA A 10 1.30 -3.30 13.44
N ARG A 11 2.05 -2.20 13.19
CA ARG A 11 1.62 -0.83 13.55
C ARG A 11 0.29 -0.39 12.94
N ALA A 12 -0.14 -1.04 11.86
CA ALA A 12 -1.37 -0.74 11.16
C ALA A 12 -2.53 -1.70 11.52
N ALA A 13 -2.41 -2.51 12.58
CA ALA A 13 -3.46 -3.42 13.02
C ALA A 13 -4.77 -2.69 13.34
N ASP A 14 -4.70 -1.52 13.95
CA ASP A 14 -5.88 -0.70 14.28
C ASP A 14 -6.61 -0.22 13.03
N ILE A 15 -5.86 0.06 11.96
CA ILE A 15 -6.45 0.44 10.66
C ILE A 15 -7.20 -0.74 10.07
N CYS A 16 -6.62 -1.94 10.11
CA CYS A 16 -7.33 -3.16 9.69
C CYS A 16 -8.62 -3.37 10.49
N ARG A 17 -8.58 -3.20 11.82
CA ARG A 17 -9.80 -3.30 12.66
C ARG A 17 -10.88 -2.29 12.26
N ARG A 18 -10.49 -1.02 12.01
CA ARG A 18 -11.45 0.01 11.56
C ARG A 18 -12.06 -0.34 10.20
N VAL A 19 -11.27 -0.85 9.26
CA VAL A 19 -11.74 -1.24 7.92
C VAL A 19 -12.63 -2.48 7.98
N GLU A 20 -12.35 -3.42 8.90
CA GLU A 20 -13.20 -4.57 9.13
C GLU A 20 -14.59 -4.17 9.64
N GLN A 21 -14.66 -3.18 10.55
CA GLN A 21 -15.92 -2.64 11.07
C GLN A 21 -16.78 -1.96 10.00
N THR A 22 -16.20 -1.49 8.90
CA THR A 22 -17.00 -0.95 7.77
C THR A 22 -17.58 -2.04 6.87
N GLY A 23 -17.33 -3.33 7.15
CA GLY A 23 -17.73 -4.45 6.32
C GLY A 23 -16.92 -4.61 5.02
N ALA A 24 -15.80 -3.90 4.87
CA ALA A 24 -15.03 -3.89 3.63
C ALA A 24 -14.08 -5.11 3.48
N ALA A 25 -13.88 -5.89 4.55
CA ALA A 25 -12.95 -7.02 4.56
C ALA A 25 -13.27 -8.05 3.47
N GLU A 26 -14.56 -8.40 3.29
CA GLU A 26 -14.96 -9.36 2.27
C GLU A 26 -14.71 -8.82 0.85
N LYS A 27 -15.04 -7.55 0.60
CA LYS A 27 -14.79 -6.89 -0.69
C LYS A 27 -13.31 -6.92 -1.05
N ILE A 28 -12.43 -6.66 -0.08
CA ILE A 28 -10.97 -6.74 -0.27
C ILE A 28 -10.56 -8.16 -0.63
N ARG A 29 -11.08 -9.16 0.09
CA ARG A 29 -10.79 -10.58 -0.21
C ARG A 29 -11.23 -10.98 -1.61
N THR A 30 -12.46 -10.62 -2.00
CA THR A 30 -13.00 -10.96 -3.33
C THR A 30 -12.20 -10.32 -4.46
N LYS A 31 -11.68 -9.09 -4.29
CA LYS A 31 -10.91 -8.40 -5.33
C LYS A 31 -9.44 -8.83 -5.38
N THR A 32 -8.83 -9.06 -4.22
CA THR A 32 -7.37 -9.23 -4.10
C THR A 32 -6.94 -10.68 -3.89
N GLY A 33 -7.87 -11.56 -3.50
CA GLY A 33 -7.57 -12.92 -3.03
C GLY A 33 -6.94 -12.98 -1.63
N LEU A 34 -6.80 -11.83 -0.94
CA LEU A 34 -6.09 -11.73 0.34
C LEU A 34 -7.04 -11.34 1.49
N ALA A 35 -6.93 -12.03 2.61
CA ALA A 35 -7.60 -11.63 3.85
C ALA A 35 -7.05 -10.28 4.34
N LEU A 36 -7.93 -9.41 4.84
CA LEU A 36 -7.55 -8.12 5.43
C LEU A 36 -6.54 -8.36 6.56
N SER A 37 -5.34 -7.79 6.46
CA SER A 37 -4.28 -8.06 7.43
C SER A 37 -3.25 -6.93 7.48
N PRO A 38 -2.68 -6.62 8.65
CA PRO A 38 -1.57 -5.67 8.76
C PRO A 38 -0.29 -6.15 8.08
N TYR A 39 -0.24 -7.42 7.65
CA TYR A 39 0.86 -7.98 6.87
C TYR A 39 1.08 -7.24 5.55
N PHE A 40 0.00 -6.79 4.90
CA PHE A 40 0.06 -6.21 3.57
C PHE A 40 0.27 -4.68 3.58
N PRO A 41 0.78 -4.10 2.48
CA PRO A 41 1.08 -2.68 2.37
C PRO A 41 -0.10 -1.72 2.53
N ALA A 42 -1.33 -2.06 2.11
CA ALA A 42 -2.48 -1.13 2.14
C ALA A 42 -2.71 -0.46 3.50
N SER A 43 -2.69 -1.23 4.57
CA SER A 43 -2.87 -0.72 5.93
C SER A 43 -1.68 0.14 6.38
N LYS A 44 -0.46 -0.24 5.99
CA LYS A 44 0.77 0.52 6.29
C LYS A 44 0.79 1.88 5.58
N LEU A 45 0.32 1.93 4.34
CA LEU A 45 0.10 3.15 3.56
C LEU A 45 -0.85 4.11 4.24
N ALA A 46 -2.01 3.61 4.65
CA ALA A 46 -2.99 4.41 5.39
C ALA A 46 -2.37 4.94 6.70
N TRP A 47 -1.60 4.10 7.40
CA TRP A 47 -0.88 4.51 8.60
C TRP A 47 0.09 5.65 8.33
N LEU A 48 0.89 5.56 7.25
CA LEU A 48 1.82 6.61 6.86
C LEU A 48 1.08 7.92 6.53
N LYS A 49 -0.03 7.84 5.80
CA LYS A 49 -0.85 9.02 5.47
C LYS A 49 -1.43 9.70 6.73
N GLU A 50 -1.78 8.92 7.76
CA GLU A 50 -2.36 9.44 9.01
C GLU A 50 -1.32 9.95 10.02
N ASN A 51 -0.12 9.37 10.04
CA ASN A 51 0.86 9.59 11.13
C ASN A 51 2.10 10.37 10.72
N VAL A 52 2.38 10.51 9.41
CA VAL A 52 3.54 11.25 8.93
C VAL A 52 3.13 12.69 8.65
N GLU A 53 3.79 13.63 9.32
CA GLU A 53 3.56 15.06 9.14
C GLU A 53 3.70 15.47 7.67
N GLY A 54 2.72 16.22 7.16
CA GLY A 54 2.66 16.66 5.76
C GLY A 54 2.31 15.56 4.73
N ALA A 55 2.25 14.28 5.12
CA ALA A 55 1.97 13.21 4.15
C ALA A 55 0.55 13.29 3.57
N LYS A 56 -0.43 13.74 4.37
CA LYS A 56 -1.80 13.94 3.89
C LYS A 56 -1.85 15.04 2.81
N ASP A 57 -1.25 16.19 3.07
CA ASP A 57 -1.27 17.34 2.16
C ASP A 57 -0.53 17.05 0.86
N LEU A 58 0.64 16.39 0.95
CA LEU A 58 1.39 15.96 -0.23
C LEU A 58 0.64 14.89 -1.04
N ALA A 59 -0.10 13.98 -0.37
CA ALA A 59 -0.94 13.01 -1.06
C ALA A 59 -2.06 13.69 -1.85
N GLU A 60 -2.69 14.71 -1.28
CA GLU A 60 -3.75 15.49 -1.91
C GLU A 60 -3.23 16.32 -3.09
N LYS A 61 -1.96 16.73 -3.06
CA LYS A 61 -1.29 17.41 -4.18
C LYS A 61 -0.71 16.49 -5.25
N HIS A 62 -0.88 15.17 -5.11
CA HIS A 62 -0.25 14.17 -5.98
C HIS A 62 1.29 14.23 -6.00
N GLU A 63 1.91 14.71 -4.91
CA GLU A 63 3.37 14.83 -4.77
C GLU A 63 4.01 13.62 -4.07
N LEU A 64 3.23 12.54 -3.87
CA LEU A 64 3.67 11.31 -3.22
C LEU A 64 3.60 10.09 -4.13
N CYS A 65 4.67 9.30 -4.08
CA CYS A 65 4.74 8.00 -4.69
C CYS A 65 4.76 6.90 -3.61
N PHE A 66 4.05 5.80 -3.86
CA PHE A 66 4.08 4.58 -3.07
C PHE A 66 4.58 3.40 -3.90
N GLY A 67 5.69 2.82 -3.50
CA GLY A 67 6.23 1.62 -4.13
C GLY A 67 6.46 0.51 -3.13
N THR A 68 6.26 -0.73 -3.57
CA THR A 68 6.97 -1.88 -3.02
C THR A 68 8.47 -1.76 -3.30
N ILE A 69 9.30 -2.64 -2.72
CA ILE A 69 10.76 -2.52 -2.81
C ILE A 69 11.26 -2.55 -4.26
N ASP A 70 10.66 -3.38 -5.11
CA ASP A 70 10.95 -3.44 -6.55
C ASP A 70 10.71 -2.09 -7.24
N THR A 71 9.57 -1.43 -6.98
CA THR A 71 9.27 -0.12 -7.54
C THR A 71 10.29 0.94 -7.08
N TRP A 72 10.66 0.92 -5.80
CA TRP A 72 11.66 1.82 -5.26
C TRP A 72 13.02 1.62 -5.92
N LEU A 73 13.46 0.37 -6.07
CA LEU A 73 14.73 0.04 -6.72
C LEU A 73 14.74 0.49 -8.19
N VAL A 74 13.69 0.18 -8.95
CA VAL A 74 13.56 0.62 -10.35
C VAL A 74 13.62 2.15 -10.45
N TYR A 75 12.87 2.85 -9.59
CA TYR A 75 12.87 4.31 -9.56
C TYR A 75 14.26 4.89 -9.25
N LYS A 76 14.97 4.32 -8.28
CA LYS A 76 16.31 4.80 -7.91
C LYS A 76 17.37 4.47 -8.96
N MET A 77 17.34 3.27 -9.53
CA MET A 77 18.30 2.84 -10.54
C MET A 77 18.09 3.56 -11.88
N THR A 78 16.88 4.05 -12.15
CA THR A 78 16.56 4.84 -13.34
C THR A 78 16.59 6.34 -13.08
N HIS A 79 17.13 6.80 -11.94
CA HIS A 79 17.21 8.22 -11.58
C HIS A 79 15.87 8.96 -11.66
N GLY A 80 14.78 8.28 -11.30
CA GLY A 80 13.43 8.82 -11.29
C GLY A 80 12.67 8.72 -12.61
N VAL A 81 13.26 8.11 -13.64
CA VAL A 81 12.63 8.01 -14.98
C VAL A 81 11.54 6.93 -15.01
N SER A 82 11.73 5.80 -14.32
CA SER A 82 10.80 4.67 -14.36
C SER A 82 10.19 4.39 -13.00
N TYR A 83 8.86 4.45 -12.92
CA TYR A 83 8.08 4.10 -11.74
C TYR A 83 7.15 2.94 -12.09
N LYS A 84 7.57 1.71 -11.80
CA LYS A 84 6.88 0.48 -12.23
C LYS A 84 6.97 -0.61 -11.17
N THR A 85 5.94 -1.46 -11.12
CA THR A 85 5.87 -2.73 -10.40
C THR A 85 5.44 -3.82 -11.37
N ASP A 86 5.74 -5.08 -11.06
CA ASP A 86 5.15 -6.21 -11.77
C ASP A 86 3.83 -6.66 -11.11
N TYR A 87 3.09 -7.55 -11.79
CA TYR A 87 1.82 -8.09 -11.30
C TYR A 87 1.98 -8.87 -9.98
N SER A 88 3.10 -9.58 -9.79
CA SER A 88 3.29 -10.37 -8.58
C SER A 88 3.43 -9.46 -7.36
N ASN A 89 4.26 -8.42 -7.40
CA ASN A 89 4.38 -7.46 -6.31
C ASN A 89 3.09 -6.64 -6.12
N ALA A 90 2.44 -6.21 -7.22
CA ALA A 90 1.18 -5.47 -7.17
C ALA A 90 0.08 -6.26 -6.43
N SER A 91 -0.05 -7.56 -6.72
CA SER A 91 -1.04 -8.44 -6.08
C SER A 91 -0.91 -8.50 -4.56
N ARG A 92 0.29 -8.26 -4.01
CA ARG A 92 0.56 -8.30 -2.56
C ARG A 92 0.21 -7.01 -1.84
N THR A 93 -0.24 -5.98 -2.54
CA THR A 93 -0.51 -4.66 -1.95
C THR A 93 -1.83 -4.59 -1.18
N GLN A 94 -2.80 -5.47 -1.46
CA GLN A 94 -4.23 -5.33 -1.15
C GLN A 94 -4.94 -4.14 -1.82
N LEU A 95 -4.29 -3.52 -2.80
CA LEU A 95 -4.84 -2.42 -3.60
C LEU A 95 -5.01 -2.78 -5.08
N PHE A 96 -4.55 -3.95 -5.48
CA PHE A 96 -4.62 -4.46 -6.84
C PHE A 96 -5.70 -5.52 -6.97
N ASP A 97 -6.64 -5.32 -7.89
CA ASP A 97 -7.66 -6.31 -8.23
C ASP A 97 -7.03 -7.35 -9.17
N ILE A 98 -6.97 -8.62 -8.73
CA ILE A 98 -6.31 -9.69 -9.48
C ILE A 98 -7.21 -10.33 -10.54
N PHE A 99 -8.50 -9.98 -10.57
CA PHE A 99 -9.47 -10.50 -11.53
C PHE A 99 -9.76 -9.50 -12.65
N GLU A 100 -9.59 -8.21 -12.36
CA GLU A 100 -9.69 -7.14 -13.35
C GLU A 100 -8.43 -7.13 -14.23
N LYS A 101 -8.57 -7.64 -15.45
CA LYS A 101 -7.53 -7.54 -16.48
C LYS A 101 -7.58 -6.13 -17.06
N THR A 102 -6.65 -5.27 -16.66
CA THR A 102 -6.37 -4.00 -17.36
C THR A 102 -5.52 -4.26 -18.59
#